data_AF-A0A1R3J862-F1
#
_entry.id   AF-A0A1R3J862-F1
#
_cell.length_a   1.000
_cell.length_b   1.000
_cell.length_c   1.000
_cell.angle_alpha   90.00
_cell.angle_beta   90.00
_cell.angle_gamma   90.00
#
_symmetry.space_group_name_H-M   'P 1'
#
loop_
_entity.id
_entity.type
_entity.pdbx_description
1 polymer ?
#
loop_
_entity_poly.entity_id
_entity_poly.type
_entity_poly.pdbx_seq_one_letter_code
_entity_poly.pdbx_strand_id
1 'polypeptide(L)'
;MGGDWREFMKEQITRAWFYFNLAEEGASQLDKASRLLVWSSLLLYRKTLDAIEDNHYDNLTKRAYVGRTKKLLMLPLAYTTALPKPNFSFHY
;
A
#
# COMPACT_ATOMS: atom_id res chain seq x y z
N MET A 1 25.69 3.86 15.57
CA MET A 1 25.19 3.43 14.25
C MET A 1 23.67 3.27 14.16
N GLY A 2 22.91 3.07 15.26
CA GLY A 2 21.46 2.79 15.18
C GLY A 2 20.50 3.99 15.13
N GLY A 3 20.92 5.18 15.56
CA GLY A 3 20.06 6.38 15.58
C GLY A 3 19.89 7.01 14.19
N ASP A 4 21.01 7.31 13.53
CA ASP A 4 21.03 7.93 12.20
C ASP A 4 20.33 7.06 11.14
N TRP A 5 20.50 5.74 11.23
CA TRP A 5 19.79 4.79 10.37
C TRP A 5 18.27 4.85 10.56
N ARG A 6 17.82 4.92 11.82
CA ARG A 6 16.39 4.93 12.15
C ARG A 6 15.72 6.20 11.64
N GLU A 7 16.35 7.35 11.83
CA GLU A 7 15.84 8.62 11.30
C GLU A 7 15.82 8.63 9.77
N PHE A 8 16.90 8.16 9.13
CA PHE A 8 16.93 7.98 7.68
C PHE A 8 15.77 7.09 7.18
N MET A 9 15.51 5.96 7.86
CA MET A 9 14.44 5.04 7.48
C MET A 9 13.05 5.64 7.65
N LYS A 10 12.82 6.46 8.69
CA LYS A 10 11.56 7.21 8.86
C LYS A 10 11.33 8.17 7.71
N GLU A 11 12.35 8.88 7.26
CA GLU A 11 12.27 9.75 6.09
C GLU A 11 11.96 8.94 4.82
N GLN A 12 12.61 7.78 4.62
CA GLN A 12 12.33 6.91 3.47
C GLN A 12 10.88 6.44 3.45
N ILE A 13 10.36 6.00 4.59
CA ILE A 13 8.97 5.53 4.70
C ILE A 13 8.00 6.67 4.45
N THR A 14 8.26 7.86 4.98
CA THR A 14 7.46 9.06 4.70
C THR A 14 7.41 9.37 3.21
N ARG A 15 8.55 9.32 2.52
CA ARG A 15 8.61 9.50 1.05
C ARG A 15 7.84 8.40 0.32
N ALA A 16 7.96 7.15 0.75
CA ALA A 16 7.24 6.03 0.15
C ALA A 16 5.72 6.21 0.30
N TRP A 17 5.23 6.61 1.48
CA TRP A 17 3.81 6.93 1.69
C TRP A 17 3.31 8.01 0.75
N PHE A 18 4.09 9.08 0.55
CA PHE A 18 3.76 10.12 -0.41
C PHE A 18 3.54 9.56 -1.83
N TYR A 19 4.47 8.75 -2.33
CA TYR A 19 4.35 8.14 -3.65
C TYR A 19 3.22 7.11 -3.74
N PHE A 20 2.96 6.34 -2.67
CA PHE A 20 1.82 5.42 -2.65
C PHE A 20 0.49 6.17 -2.71
N ASN A 21 0.35 7.28 -1.99
CA ASN A 21 -0.84 8.13 -2.07
C ASN A 21 -1.02 8.70 -3.48
N LEU A 22 0.06 9.17 -4.12
CA LEU A 22 0.00 9.65 -5.51
C LEU A 22 -0.39 8.52 -6.49
N ALA A 23 0.12 7.31 -6.28
CA ALA A 23 -0.16 6.16 -7.13
C ALA A 23 -1.62 5.67 -7.04
N GLU A 24 -2.35 5.95 -5.97
CA GLU A 24 -3.77 5.58 -5.84
C GLU A 24 -4.65 6.28 -6.88
N GLU A 25 -4.32 7.53 -7.24
CA GLU A 25 -5.01 8.26 -8.30
C GLU A 25 -4.81 7.57 -9.65
N GLY A 26 -3.56 7.20 -9.98
CA GLY A 26 -3.24 6.49 -11.21
C GLY A 26 -3.85 5.09 -11.26
N ALA A 27 -3.81 4.35 -10.14
CA ALA A 27 -4.42 3.02 -10.04
C ALA A 27 -5.93 3.05 -10.30
N SER A 28 -6.61 4.11 -9.87
CA SER A 28 -8.05 4.30 -10.10
C SER A 28 -8.40 4.53 -11.58
N GLN A 29 -7.48 5.08 -12.36
CA GLN A 29 -7.67 5.41 -13.78
C GLN A 29 -7.39 4.23 -14.72
N LEU A 30 -6.83 3.14 -14.22
CA LEU A 30 -6.54 1.94 -15.02
C LEU A 30 -7.82 1.25 -15.50
N ASP A 31 -7.67 0.43 -16.55
CA ASP A 31 -8.72 -0.47 -17.01
C ASP A 31 -9.19 -1.42 -15.89
N LYS A 32 -10.48 -1.79 -15.95
CA LYS A 32 -11.13 -2.61 -14.93
C LYS A 32 -10.43 -3.96 -14.73
N ALA A 33 -9.89 -4.58 -15.78
CA ALA A 33 -9.20 -5.86 -15.69
C ALA A 33 -7.88 -5.78 -14.89
N SER A 34 -7.17 -4.65 -15.00
CA SER A 34 -5.88 -4.44 -14.35
C SER A 34 -5.99 -3.82 -12.96
N ARG A 35 -7.08 -3.08 -12.68
CA ARG A 35 -7.24 -2.29 -11.45
C ARG A 35 -7.09 -3.13 -10.19
N LEU A 36 -7.69 -4.32 -10.15
CA LEU A 36 -7.61 -5.22 -8.99
C LEU A 36 -6.17 -5.62 -8.65
N LEU A 37 -5.39 -6.01 -9.66
CA LEU A 37 -4.01 -6.48 -9.47
C LEU A 37 -3.10 -5.36 -8.95
N VAL A 38 -3.27 -4.16 -9.51
CA VAL A 38 -2.50 -2.98 -9.10
C VAL A 38 -2.87 -2.54 -7.68
N TRP A 39 -4.17 -2.45 -7.36
CA TRP A 39 -4.62 -2.13 -6.00
C TRP A 39 -4.17 -3.16 -4.97
N SER A 40 -4.22 -4.45 -5.31
CA SER A 40 -3.76 -5.53 -4.42
C SER A 40 -2.28 -5.37 -4.10
N SER A 41 -1.45 -5.08 -5.12
CA SER A 41 -0.02 -4.86 -4.96
C SER A 41 0.27 -3.60 -4.14
N LEU A 42 -0.38 -2.48 -4.47
CA LEU A 42 -0.25 -1.20 -3.77
C LEU A 42 -0.54 -1.35 -2.27
N LEU A 43 -1.68 -1.97 -1.95
CA LEU A 43 -2.10 -2.22 -0.57
C LEU A 43 -1.15 -3.16 0.17
N LEU A 44 -0.63 -4.19 -0.49
CA LEU A 44 0.32 -5.13 0.10
C LEU A 44 1.66 -4.46 0.42
N TYR A 45 2.18 -3.63 -0.48
CA TYR A 45 3.43 -2.92 -0.26
C TYR A 45 3.29 -1.85 0.83
N ARG A 46 2.16 -1.13 0.91
CA ARG A 46 1.84 -0.25 2.04
C ARG A 46 1.93 -0.99 3.39
N LYS A 47 1.37 -2.20 3.48
CA LYS A 47 1.48 -3.03 4.70
C LYS A 47 2.89 -3.52 5.02
N THR A 48 3.78 -3.54 4.04
CA THR A 48 5.19 -3.83 4.30
C THR A 48 5.87 -2.65 4.98
N LEU A 49 5.47 -1.40 4.69
CA LEU A 49 5.95 -0.22 5.40
C LEU A 49 5.54 -0.25 6.88
N ASP A 50 4.27 -0.54 7.18
CA ASP A 50 3.78 -0.76 8.55
C ASP A 50 4.65 -1.81 9.28
N ALA A 51 4.97 -2.92 8.59
CA ALA A 51 5.78 -4.00 9.18
C ALA A 51 7.25 -3.59 9.42
N ILE A 52 7.80 -2.61 8.70
CA ILE A 52 9.13 -2.04 8.98
C ILE A 52 9.08 -1.20 10.26
N GLU A 53 8.01 -0.42 10.45
CA GLU A 53 7.79 0.38 11.66
C GLU A 53 7.57 -0.51 12.89
N ASP A 54 6.75 -1.57 12.76
CA ASP A 54 6.52 -2.60 13.79
C ASP A 54 7.84 -3.31 14.19
N ASN A 55 8.76 -3.45 13.24
CA ASN A 55 10.09 -4.00 13.47
C ASN A 55 11.09 -2.97 14.04
N HIS A 56 10.62 -1.80 14.47
CA HIS A 56 11.46 -0.72 14.98
C HIS A 56 12.58 -0.34 14.00
N TYR A 57 12.29 -0.34 12.70
CA TYR A 57 13.23 -0.02 11.62
C TYR A 57 14.47 -0.91 11.56
N ASP A 58 14.45 -2.09 12.20
CA ASP A 58 15.48 -3.10 12.08
C ASP A 58 15.17 -4.06 10.92
N ASN A 59 15.44 -3.58 9.72
CA ASN A 59 15.27 -4.31 8.45
C ASN A 59 16.54 -5.06 8.01
N LEU A 60 17.68 -4.81 8.65
CA LEU A 60 18.96 -5.47 8.33
C LEU A 60 19.10 -6.82 9.03
N THR A 61 18.55 -6.97 10.23
CA THR A 61 18.55 -8.26 10.95
C THR A 61 17.20 -8.96 10.87
N LYS A 62 16.10 -8.19 10.77
CA LYS A 62 14.73 -8.72 10.75
C LYS A 62 13.97 -8.25 9.52
N ARG A 63 13.83 -9.15 8.55
CA ARG A 63 13.02 -8.87 7.35
C ARG A 63 11.56 -8.55 7.73
N ALA A 64 11.05 -7.45 7.19
CA ALA A 64 9.65 -7.09 7.31
C ALA A 64 8.78 -8.03 6.46
N TYR A 65 7.75 -8.61 7.09
CA TYR A 65 6.84 -9.53 6.42
C TYR A 65 5.40 -9.17 6.71
N VAL A 66 4.58 -9.19 5.65
CA VAL A 66 3.12 -9.20 5.81
C VAL A 66 2.68 -10.65 6.00
N GLY A 67 2.11 -10.95 7.17
CA GLY A 67 1.59 -12.28 7.49
C GLY A 67 0.49 -12.74 6.52
N ARG A 68 0.36 -14.06 6.32
CA ARG A 68 -0.59 -14.65 5.35
C ARG A 68 -2.03 -14.18 5.59
N THR A 69 -2.48 -14.11 6.83
CA THR A 69 -3.84 -13.64 7.18
C THR A 69 -4.06 -12.19 6.75
N LYS A 70 -3.09 -11.30 6.99
CA LYS A 70 -3.16 -9.91 6.52
C LYS A 70 -3.24 -9.89 4.99
N LYS A 71 -2.41 -10.67 4.27
CA LYS A 71 -2.48 -10.76 2.79
C LYS A 71 -3.85 -11.18 2.29
N LEU A 72 -4.46 -12.20 2.90
CA LEU A 72 -5.79 -12.67 2.52
C LEU A 72 -6.87 -11.61 2.76
N LEU A 73 -6.80 -10.87 3.87
CA LEU A 73 -7.73 -9.76 4.15
C LEU A 73 -7.56 -8.57 3.21
N MET A 74 -6.35 -8.34 2.68
CA MET A 74 -6.13 -7.26 1.71
C MET A 74 -6.80 -7.53 0.36
N LEU A 75 -7.03 -8.79 -0.02
CA LEU A 75 -7.63 -9.11 -1.32
C LEU A 75 -9.09 -8.64 -1.45
N PRO A 76 -10.01 -8.92 -0.50
CA PRO A 76 -11.33 -8.32 -0.50
C PRO A 76 -11.30 -6.79 -0.46
N LEU A 77 -10.39 -6.21 0.33
CA LEU A 77 -10.26 -4.75 0.41
C LEU A 77 -9.86 -4.15 -0.94
N ALA A 78 -8.83 -4.71 -1.59
CA ALA A 78 -8.37 -4.32 -2.92
C ALA A 78 -9.47 -4.47 -3.97
N TYR A 79 -10.32 -5.49 -3.84
CA TYR A 79 -11.45 -5.66 -4.73
C TYR A 79 -12.46 -4.53 -4.57
N THR A 80 -12.83 -4.17 -3.34
CA THR A 80 -13.76 -3.06 -3.10
C THR A 80 -13.21 -1.71 -3.57
N THR A 81 -11.92 -1.44 -3.40
CA THR A 81 -11.29 -0.19 -3.88
C THR A 81 -11.15 -0.14 -5.39
N ALA A 82 -11.02 -1.29 -6.06
CA ALA A 82 -10.95 -1.39 -7.52
C ALA A 82 -12.32 -1.25 -8.21
N LEU A 83 -13.43 -1.31 -7.48
CA LEU A 83 -14.74 -1.11 -8.09
C LEU A 83 -14.89 0.34 -8.57
N PRO A 84 -15.38 0.57 -9.80
CA PRO A 84 -15.70 1.92 -10.25
C PRO A 84 -16.77 2.51 -9.33
N LYS A 85 -16.63 3.80 -9.00
CA LYS A 85 -17.69 4.52 -8.29
C LYS A 85 -18.97 4.43 -9.14
N PRO A 86 -20.14 4.15 -8.53
CA PRO A 86 -21.39 4.12 -9.28
C PRO A 86 -21.59 5.49 -9.94
N ASN A 87 -21.65 5.49 -11.28
CA ASN A 87 -22.06 6.67 -12.03
C ASN A 87 -23.56 6.86 -11.82
N PHE A 88 -23.94 7.64 -10.82
CA PHE A 88 -25.29 8.16 -10.71
C PHE A 88 -25.47 9.29 -11.73
N SER A 89 -25.47 8.93 -13.02
CA SER A 89 -25.84 9.84 -14.09
C SER A 89 -27.37 9.93 -14.12
N PHE A 90 -27.94 10.86 -13.34
CA PHE A 90 -29.31 11.30 -13.53
C PHE A 90 -29.37 12.10 -14.84
N HIS A 91 -29.74 11.42 -15.92
CA HIS A 91 -30.13 12.09 -17.16
C HIS A 91 -31.53 12.68 -16.96
N TYR A 92 -31.63 14.01 -16.95
CA TYR A 92 -32.86 14.78 -17.18
C TYR A 92 -32.91 15.23 -18.64
#